data_AF-A0AAN7GLT5-F1
#
_entry.id   AF-A0AAN7GLT5-F1
#
_cell.length_a   1.000
_cell.length_b   1.000
_cell.length_c   1.000
_cell.angle_alpha   90.00
_cell.angle_beta   90.00
_cell.angle_gamma   90.00
#
_symmetry.space_group_name_H-M   'P 1'
#
loop_
_entity.id
_entity.type
_entity.pdbx_description
1 polymer ?
#
loop_
_entity_poly.entity_id
_entity_poly.type
_entity_poly.pdbx_seq_one_letter_code
_entity_poly.pdbx_strand_id
1 'polypeptide(L)'
;MRTAAKSTTATLTRRPSASSLDNHSIQDRGAEMAEGKGSVIKGKGSVIKGSGDLGHYKPPPPAAVAAFMRWTREDVMSVAKLHRVPCAFAVGLLFFMGVEYTIFMVPTGSPPLDLGFVATVSLHRLLSSWPELNTLLAALNTVFVGMQTAYILWAWLIEGRPRAAISALFMFTCRGILGCSTQLPLPQGFLGSGVDFPVGNVSFFLFFSGHVAGSVIASLDMRRMQRWELAWTFDALNVLQAVRLLGTRGHYTIDLAVGLGAGILFDHLAGNYEKSHRTRGTALHSNGEC
;
A
#
# COMPACT_ATOMS: atom_id res chain seq x y z
N MET A 1 -25.48 20.81 50.57
CA MET A 1 -24.00 20.86 50.55
C MET A 1 -23.59 20.64 49.10
N ARG A 2 -23.26 21.64 48.23
CA ARG A 2 -22.14 22.63 48.24
C ARG A 2 -20.85 21.94 48.71
N THR A 3 -19.87 21.63 47.86
CA THR A 3 -18.93 22.47 47.06
C THR A 3 -18.09 21.51 46.17
N ALA A 4 -17.31 21.86 45.13
CA ALA A 4 -17.04 23.06 44.34
C ALA A 4 -16.30 22.62 43.06
N ALA A 5 -16.50 23.34 41.96
CA ALA A 5 -15.71 23.28 40.74
C ALA A 5 -14.39 24.06 40.89
N LYS A 6 -13.34 23.65 40.16
CA LYS A 6 -12.19 24.51 39.82
C LYS A 6 -11.94 24.50 38.32
N SER A 7 -12.18 25.65 37.72
CA SER A 7 -11.75 26.09 36.40
C SER A 7 -10.44 26.88 36.58
N THR A 8 -9.48 26.73 35.66
CA THR A 8 -8.38 27.68 35.52
C THR A 8 -8.11 27.94 34.04
N THR A 9 -8.22 29.22 33.68
CA THR A 9 -8.04 29.80 32.35
C THR A 9 -6.58 30.25 32.13
N ALA A 10 -6.23 30.27 30.84
CA ALA A 10 -4.99 30.60 30.13
C ALA A 10 -4.06 31.73 30.64
N THR A 11 -2.78 31.61 30.22
CA THR A 11 -1.95 32.77 29.90
C THR A 11 -1.27 32.58 28.54
N LEU A 12 -1.52 33.57 27.68
CA LEU A 12 -1.05 33.76 26.31
C LEU A 12 0.26 34.56 26.36
N THR A 13 1.33 34.12 25.69
CA THR A 13 2.50 34.97 25.41
C THR A 13 2.77 35.04 23.92
N ARG A 14 2.85 36.29 23.45
CA ARG A 14 2.93 36.74 22.06
C ARG A 14 4.36 37.21 21.76
N ARG A 15 5.00 36.59 20.75
CA ARG A 15 5.90 37.11 19.67
C ARG A 15 7.12 38.00 20.03
N PRO A 16 8.22 37.92 19.23
CA PRO A 16 8.23 38.56 17.91
C PRO A 16 8.84 37.75 16.75
N SER A 17 8.50 38.22 15.56
CA SER A 17 8.93 37.81 14.23
C SER A 17 10.34 38.28 13.86
N ALA A 18 11.05 37.49 13.04
CA ALA A 18 11.94 38.00 12.01
C ALA A 18 12.01 37.00 10.84
N SER A 19 12.02 37.58 9.65
CA SER A 19 11.91 37.01 8.30
C SER A 19 13.26 36.69 7.67
N SER A 20 13.34 35.61 6.87
CA SER A 20 14.16 35.48 5.64
C SER A 20 13.81 34.11 5.02
N LEU A 21 12.96 34.04 3.98
CA LEU A 21 13.37 33.91 2.57
C LEU A 21 14.54 32.92 2.38
N ASP A 22 14.22 31.73 1.85
CA ASP A 22 14.92 31.19 0.68
C ASP A 22 14.04 30.18 -0.08
N ASN A 23 13.68 30.60 -1.29
CA ASN A 23 13.08 29.80 -2.34
C ASN A 23 14.21 29.06 -3.05
N HIS A 24 14.18 27.73 -3.10
CA HIS A 24 14.84 27.02 -4.20
C HIS A 24 13.95 25.91 -4.75
N SER A 25 13.55 26.14 -5.99
CA SER A 25 12.75 25.31 -6.88
C SER A 25 13.42 23.98 -7.20
N ILE A 26 12.61 22.93 -7.10
CA ILE A 26 12.82 21.60 -7.67
C ILE A 26 12.74 21.72 -9.19
N GLN A 27 13.77 21.24 -9.91
CA GLN A 27 13.67 20.97 -11.34
C GLN A 27 14.39 19.66 -11.68
N ASP A 28 13.64 18.82 -12.39
CA ASP A 28 13.94 17.53 -13.04
C ASP A 28 15.40 17.19 -13.34
N ARG A 29 15.77 15.94 -13.02
CA ARG A 29 16.73 15.18 -13.84
C ARG A 29 16.15 13.82 -14.19
N GLY A 30 15.72 13.73 -15.44
CA GLY A 30 15.40 12.49 -16.12
C GLY A 30 16.64 11.66 -16.46
N ALA A 31 16.32 10.39 -16.66
CA ALA A 31 17.12 9.27 -17.15
C ALA A 31 18.17 9.60 -18.23
N GLU A 32 19.34 9.00 -18.08
CA GLU A 32 20.32 8.81 -19.16
C GLU A 32 20.70 7.32 -19.18
N MET A 33 20.40 6.65 -20.29
CA MET A 33 20.94 5.32 -20.59
C MET A 33 21.20 5.19 -22.10
N ALA A 34 22.37 4.60 -22.38
CA ALA A 34 22.77 3.83 -23.56
C ALA A 34 23.39 4.54 -24.79
N GLU A 35 24.71 4.38 -24.84
CA GLU A 35 25.52 3.79 -25.92
C GLU A 35 25.23 4.12 -27.40
N GLY A 36 26.23 4.70 -28.06
CA GLY A 36 26.38 4.68 -29.51
C GLY A 36 27.83 4.38 -29.92
N LYS A 37 28.05 3.20 -30.51
CA LYS A 37 29.27 2.81 -31.23
C LYS A 37 29.37 3.56 -32.57
N GLY A 38 30.60 3.86 -33.01
CA GLY A 38 30.96 3.81 -34.44
C GLY A 38 31.42 5.10 -35.14
N SER A 39 32.75 5.30 -35.15
CA SER A 39 33.59 5.32 -36.36
C SER A 39 33.46 6.42 -37.44
N VAL A 40 34.53 7.24 -37.50
CA VAL A 40 35.38 7.58 -38.68
C VAL A 40 35.15 8.89 -39.49
N ILE A 41 36.09 9.82 -39.25
CA ILE A 41 36.96 10.62 -40.14
C ILE A 41 36.33 11.43 -41.30
N LYS A 42 36.39 12.77 -41.21
CA LYS A 42 37.31 13.64 -41.99
C LYS A 42 37.08 15.12 -41.66
N GLY A 43 38.04 15.69 -40.94
CA GLY A 43 38.26 17.13 -40.94
C GLY A 43 38.98 17.57 -42.21
N LYS A 44 38.54 18.67 -42.80
CA LYS A 44 39.38 19.72 -43.40
C LYS A 44 38.51 20.94 -43.64
N GLY A 45 38.96 22.08 -43.11
CA GLY A 45 38.16 23.29 -42.97
C GLY A 45 37.94 24.08 -44.25
N SER A 46 37.13 25.13 -44.10
CA SER A 46 37.27 26.37 -44.85
C SER A 46 36.65 27.49 -44.00
N VAL A 47 37.47 28.51 -43.74
CA VAL A 47 37.11 29.77 -43.09
C VAL A 47 36.55 30.70 -44.15
N ILE A 48 35.34 31.23 -44.00
CA ILE A 48 35.00 32.58 -44.49
C ILE A 48 34.10 33.30 -43.47
N LYS A 49 34.63 34.45 -43.04
CA LYS A 49 34.09 35.67 -42.44
C LYS A 49 32.56 35.85 -42.37
N GLY A 50 32.15 36.43 -41.25
CA GLY A 50 30.77 36.72 -40.91
C GLY A 50 30.20 37.98 -41.56
N SER A 51 28.89 38.14 -41.37
CA SER A 51 28.19 39.38 -41.05
C SER A 51 26.68 39.06 -41.03
N GLY A 52 25.93 39.68 -40.12
CA GLY A 52 24.48 39.77 -40.21
C GLY A 52 23.72 38.73 -39.40
N ASP A 53 23.69 38.96 -38.09
CA ASP A 53 22.66 38.45 -37.20
C ASP A 53 21.30 39.04 -37.64
N LEU A 54 20.60 38.34 -38.54
CA LEU A 54 19.22 38.63 -38.92
C LEU A 54 18.37 37.48 -38.41
N GLY A 55 17.62 37.77 -37.35
CA GLY A 55 16.85 36.82 -36.57
C GLY A 55 16.09 35.81 -37.41
N HIS A 56 16.47 34.53 -37.24
CA HIS A 56 15.57 33.45 -37.56
C HIS A 56 14.42 33.48 -36.54
N TYR A 57 13.32 34.12 -36.93
CA TYR A 57 12.02 33.83 -36.35
C TYR A 57 11.74 32.35 -36.62
N LYS A 58 12.05 31.51 -35.62
CA LYS A 58 11.65 30.11 -35.63
C LYS A 58 10.13 30.14 -35.51
N PRO A 59 9.34 29.73 -36.52
CA PRO A 59 7.91 29.68 -36.38
C PRO A 59 7.60 28.86 -35.12
N PRO A 60 6.62 29.28 -34.29
CA PRO A 60 6.25 28.50 -33.12
C PRO A 60 6.00 27.06 -33.57
N PRO A 61 6.49 26.05 -32.83
CA PRO A 61 6.23 24.66 -33.18
C PRO A 61 4.72 24.53 -33.42
N PRO A 62 4.29 23.86 -34.50
CA PRO A 62 2.87 23.72 -34.79
C PRO A 62 2.19 23.24 -33.51
N ALA A 63 1.16 23.98 -33.08
CA ALA A 63 0.48 23.74 -31.81
C ALA A 63 0.34 22.23 -31.63
N ALA A 64 1.01 21.69 -30.60
CA ALA A 64 1.20 20.25 -30.48
C ALA A 64 -0.18 19.59 -30.53
N VAL A 65 -0.48 18.93 -31.66
CA VAL A 65 -1.75 18.25 -31.86
C VAL A 65 -1.90 17.26 -30.73
N ALA A 66 -2.99 17.38 -29.96
CA ALA A 66 -3.21 16.56 -28.78
C ALA A 66 -3.02 15.08 -29.14
N ALA A 67 -2.30 14.33 -28.29
CA ALA A 67 -1.82 12.98 -28.65
C ALA A 67 -2.95 12.04 -29.12
N PHE A 68 -4.17 12.17 -28.58
CA PHE A 68 -5.34 11.38 -28.96
C PHE A 68 -5.84 11.66 -30.38
N MET A 69 -5.57 12.84 -30.95
CA MET A 69 -5.96 13.17 -32.33
C MET A 69 -5.13 12.43 -33.37
N ARG A 70 -4.02 11.79 -32.96
CA ARG A 70 -3.21 10.93 -33.81
C ARG A 70 -3.60 9.44 -33.71
N TRP A 71 -4.56 9.10 -32.85
CA TRP A 71 -4.94 7.72 -32.64
C TRP A 71 -5.78 7.21 -33.80
N THR A 72 -5.34 6.11 -34.38
CA THR A 72 -6.10 5.33 -35.36
C THR A 72 -6.95 4.28 -34.66
N ARG A 73 -7.88 3.66 -35.40
CA ARG A 73 -8.66 2.51 -34.89
C ARG A 73 -7.75 1.35 -34.51
N GLU A 74 -6.62 1.18 -35.21
CA GLU A 74 -5.62 0.15 -34.94
C GLU A 74 -4.90 0.42 -33.61
N ASP A 75 -4.60 1.67 -33.29
CA ASP A 75 -4.01 2.06 -32.00
C ASP A 75 -4.95 1.75 -30.84
N VAL A 76 -6.25 2.07 -30.97
CA VAL A 76 -7.27 1.77 -29.95
C VAL A 76 -7.37 0.26 -29.71
N MET A 77 -7.44 -0.54 -30.78
CA MET A 77 -7.49 -2.00 -30.67
C MET A 77 -6.20 -2.57 -30.09
N SER A 78 -5.05 -1.97 -30.39
CA SER A 78 -3.75 -2.37 -29.84
C SER A 78 -3.66 -2.07 -28.35
N VAL A 79 -4.15 -0.91 -27.90
CA VAL A 79 -4.24 -0.57 -26.48
C VAL A 79 -5.16 -1.55 -25.74
N ALA A 80 -6.32 -1.89 -26.30
CA ALA A 80 -7.23 -2.86 -25.69
C ALA A 80 -6.59 -4.26 -25.55
N LYS A 81 -5.79 -4.68 -26.54
CA LYS A 81 -5.11 -5.98 -26.52
C LYS A 81 -3.89 -6.02 -25.61
N LEU A 82 -3.09 -4.96 -25.60
CA LEU A 82 -1.81 -4.87 -24.90
C LEU A 82 -1.98 -4.42 -23.44
N HIS A 83 -2.90 -3.50 -23.19
CA HIS A 83 -3.17 -2.90 -21.88
C HIS A 83 -4.52 -3.34 -21.31
N ARG A 84 -4.75 -4.66 -21.28
CA ARG A 84 -6.02 -5.25 -20.79
C ARG A 84 -6.37 -4.82 -19.37
N VAL A 85 -5.38 -4.75 -18.49
CA VAL A 85 -5.59 -4.36 -17.08
C VAL A 85 -6.04 -2.90 -16.99
N PRO A 86 -5.30 -1.89 -17.50
CA PRO A 86 -5.78 -0.51 -17.56
C PRO A 86 -7.16 -0.35 -18.22
N CYS A 87 -7.44 -1.09 -19.30
CA CYS A 87 -8.75 -1.06 -19.95
C CYS A 87 -9.86 -1.60 -19.05
N ALA A 88 -9.64 -2.73 -18.36
CA ALA A 88 -10.58 -3.26 -17.39
C ALA A 88 -10.82 -2.28 -16.23
N PHE A 89 -9.78 -1.60 -15.75
CA PHE A 89 -9.90 -0.54 -14.76
C PHE A 89 -10.67 0.68 -15.29
N ALA A 90 -10.49 1.06 -16.55
CA ALA A 90 -11.25 2.16 -17.16
C ALA A 90 -12.75 1.83 -17.26
N VAL A 91 -13.09 0.61 -17.69
CA VAL A 91 -14.48 0.13 -17.70
C VAL A 91 -15.05 0.08 -16.28
N GLY A 92 -14.28 -0.46 -15.33
CA GLY A 92 -14.66 -0.51 -13.92
C GLY A 92 -14.89 0.89 -13.33
N LEU A 93 -14.02 1.86 -13.64
CA LEU A 93 -14.17 3.25 -13.21
C LEU A 93 -15.49 3.84 -13.69
N LEU A 94 -15.80 3.71 -14.99
CA LEU A 94 -17.06 4.22 -15.54
C LEU A 94 -18.28 3.56 -14.90
N PHE A 95 -18.21 2.23 -14.68
CA PHE A 95 -19.27 1.50 -13.98
C PHE A 95 -19.45 2.01 -12.54
N PHE A 96 -18.37 2.12 -11.76
CA PHE A 96 -18.44 2.55 -10.37
C PHE A 96 -18.77 4.02 -10.20
N MET A 97 -18.44 4.89 -11.15
CA MET A 97 -18.98 6.25 -11.19
C MET A 97 -20.51 6.22 -11.25
N GLY A 98 -21.09 5.39 -12.14
CA GLY A 98 -22.54 5.23 -12.21
C GLY A 98 -23.16 4.68 -10.91
N VAL A 99 -22.49 3.72 -10.28
CA VAL A 99 -22.90 3.19 -8.97
C VAL A 99 -22.82 4.28 -7.90
N GLU A 100 -21.75 5.05 -7.82
CA GLU A 100 -21.56 6.12 -6.82
C GLU A 100 -22.66 7.18 -6.92
N TYR A 101 -23.09 7.54 -8.13
CA TYR A 101 -24.19 8.49 -8.33
C TYR A 101 -25.57 7.94 -7.93
N THR A 102 -25.72 6.62 -7.78
CA THR A 102 -27.02 5.97 -7.57
C THR A 102 -27.10 5.19 -6.26
N ILE A 103 -25.97 4.99 -5.56
CA ILE A 103 -25.92 4.21 -4.33
C ILE A 103 -26.57 4.97 -3.17
N PHE A 104 -27.47 4.29 -2.46
CA PHE A 104 -28.08 4.84 -1.26
C PHE A 104 -27.07 4.83 -0.11
N MET A 105 -26.94 5.97 0.58
CA MET A 105 -26.12 6.06 1.78
C MET A 105 -26.73 5.23 2.91
N VAL A 106 -25.88 4.54 3.67
CA VAL A 106 -26.31 3.82 4.87
C VAL A 106 -26.74 4.86 5.93
N PRO A 107 -27.95 4.74 6.51
CA PRO A 107 -28.42 5.67 7.54
C PRO A 107 -27.52 5.68 8.78
N THR A 108 -27.44 6.82 9.47
CA THR A 108 -26.55 7.01 10.63
C THR A 108 -26.85 6.10 11.82
N GLY A 109 -28.07 5.58 11.95
CA GLY A 109 -28.47 4.63 12.99
C GLY A 109 -28.33 3.15 12.61
N SER A 110 -27.90 2.86 11.37
CA SER A 110 -27.74 1.49 10.87
C SER A 110 -26.29 1.01 10.98
N PRO A 111 -26.05 -0.29 11.20
CA PRO A 111 -24.69 -0.83 11.11
C PRO A 111 -24.14 -0.66 9.69
N PRO A 112 -22.81 -0.57 9.52
CA PRO A 112 -22.21 -0.53 8.18
C PRO A 112 -22.64 -1.72 7.32
N LEU A 113 -23.00 -1.45 6.06
CA LEU A 113 -23.26 -2.50 5.08
C LEU A 113 -21.93 -3.11 4.62
N ASP A 114 -21.79 -4.43 4.80
CA ASP A 114 -20.60 -5.17 4.39
C ASP A 114 -20.99 -6.39 3.56
N LEU A 115 -20.54 -6.42 2.29
CA LEU A 115 -20.90 -7.49 1.36
C LEU A 115 -20.27 -8.83 1.74
N GLY A 116 -19.09 -8.86 2.36
CA GLY A 116 -18.48 -10.08 2.86
C GLY A 116 -19.25 -10.65 4.04
N PHE A 117 -19.85 -9.81 4.88
CA PHE A 117 -20.78 -10.25 5.91
C PHE A 117 -22.05 -10.86 5.35
N VAL A 118 -22.60 -10.28 4.28
CA VAL A 118 -23.75 -10.84 3.56
C VAL A 118 -23.37 -12.20 2.95
N ALA A 119 -22.21 -12.28 2.29
CA ALA A 119 -21.71 -13.51 1.67
C ALA A 119 -21.43 -14.62 2.70
N THR A 120 -21.04 -14.27 3.92
CA THR A 120 -20.69 -15.22 4.98
C THR A 120 -21.79 -15.45 6.03
N VAL A 121 -23.05 -15.02 5.78
CA VAL A 121 -24.17 -15.22 6.73
C VAL A 121 -24.35 -16.69 7.14
N SER A 122 -24.27 -17.62 6.19
CA SER A 122 -24.42 -19.06 6.48
C SER A 122 -23.32 -19.58 7.40
N LEU A 123 -22.07 -19.17 7.13
CA LEU A 123 -20.93 -19.51 7.99
C LEU A 123 -21.09 -18.88 9.38
N HIS A 124 -21.51 -17.61 9.44
CA HIS A 124 -21.76 -16.91 10.69
C HIS A 124 -22.80 -17.65 11.56
N ARG A 125 -23.91 -18.09 10.97
CA ARG A 125 -24.93 -18.88 11.67
C ARG A 125 -24.38 -20.21 12.16
N LEU A 126 -23.60 -20.91 11.34
CA LEU A 126 -22.95 -22.17 11.72
C LEU A 126 -22.03 -21.97 12.93
N LEU A 127 -21.13 -20.99 12.87
CA LEU A 127 -20.19 -20.69 13.97
C LEU A 127 -20.89 -20.21 15.23
N SER A 128 -21.98 -19.45 15.11
CA SER A 128 -22.81 -19.06 16.24
C SER A 128 -23.52 -20.24 16.89
N SER A 129 -23.92 -21.24 16.10
CA SER A 129 -24.59 -22.46 16.59
C SER A 129 -23.62 -23.50 17.16
N TRP A 130 -22.33 -23.42 16.81
CA TRP A 130 -21.31 -24.39 17.23
C TRP A 130 -20.06 -23.70 17.81
N PRO A 131 -20.10 -23.28 19.09
CA PRO A 131 -19.03 -22.52 19.73
C PRO A 131 -17.67 -23.24 19.75
N GLU A 132 -17.66 -24.56 19.89
CA GLU A 132 -16.44 -25.38 19.84
C GLU A 132 -15.73 -25.28 18.48
N LEU A 133 -16.50 -25.31 17.38
CA LEU A 133 -15.95 -25.10 16.04
C LEU A 133 -15.38 -23.69 15.90
N ASN A 134 -16.06 -22.66 16.42
CA ASN A 134 -15.53 -21.30 16.41
C ASN A 134 -14.19 -21.21 17.17
N THR A 135 -14.11 -21.84 18.34
CA THR A 135 -12.89 -21.87 19.16
C THR A 135 -11.76 -22.65 18.49
N LEU A 136 -12.07 -23.77 17.83
CA LEU A 136 -11.09 -24.51 17.03
C LEU A 136 -10.54 -23.66 15.88
N LEU A 137 -11.41 -23.01 15.11
CA LEU A 137 -11.00 -22.14 14.01
C LEU A 137 -10.24 -20.90 14.51
N ALA A 138 -10.60 -20.37 15.68
CA ALA A 138 -9.85 -19.32 16.36
C ALA A 138 -8.43 -19.78 16.71
N ALA A 139 -8.29 -20.96 17.31
CA ALA A 139 -6.99 -21.54 17.64
C ALA A 139 -6.13 -21.75 16.38
N LEU A 140 -6.72 -22.26 15.29
CA LEU A 140 -6.01 -22.44 14.01
C LEU A 140 -5.55 -21.10 13.41
N ASN A 141 -6.39 -20.06 13.44
CA ASN A 141 -5.99 -18.71 13.04
C ASN A 141 -4.82 -18.20 13.89
N THR A 142 -4.88 -18.37 15.22
CA THR A 142 -3.82 -17.94 16.14
C THR A 142 -2.51 -18.68 15.89
N VAL A 143 -2.56 -19.99 15.63
CA VAL A 143 -1.39 -20.77 15.20
C VAL A 143 -0.83 -20.21 13.90
N PHE A 144 -1.68 -19.89 12.93
CA PHE A 144 -1.23 -19.35 11.66
C PHE A 144 -0.57 -17.96 11.79
N VAL A 145 -1.08 -17.08 12.66
CA VAL A 145 -0.42 -15.81 13.02
C VAL A 145 0.94 -16.07 13.66
N GLY A 146 1.02 -17.07 14.56
CA GLY A 146 2.28 -17.53 15.13
C GLY A 146 3.27 -17.96 14.06
N MET A 147 2.82 -18.74 13.07
CA MET A 147 3.65 -19.16 11.93
C MET A 147 4.15 -17.98 11.10
N GLN A 148 3.31 -16.97 10.83
CA GLN A 148 3.70 -15.75 10.12
C GLN A 148 4.81 -15.02 10.88
N THR A 149 4.61 -14.82 12.19
CA THR A 149 5.58 -14.14 13.05
C THR A 149 6.89 -14.92 13.11
N ALA A 150 6.82 -16.24 13.34
CA ALA A 150 7.98 -17.11 13.38
C ALA A 150 8.77 -17.09 12.06
N TYR A 151 8.08 -17.15 10.92
CA TYR A 151 8.73 -17.07 9.60
C TYR A 151 9.44 -15.73 9.39
N ILE A 152 8.78 -14.61 9.69
CA ILE A 152 9.36 -13.27 9.50
C ILE A 152 10.59 -13.09 10.40
N LEU A 153 10.51 -13.51 11.66
CA LEU A 153 11.64 -13.47 12.59
C LEU A 153 12.77 -14.42 12.16
N TRP A 154 12.44 -15.61 11.66
CA TRP A 154 13.42 -16.55 11.12
C TRP A 154 14.16 -15.98 9.91
N ALA A 155 13.43 -15.43 8.95
CA ALA A 155 13.99 -14.79 7.76
C ALA A 155 14.96 -13.66 8.13
N TRP A 156 14.64 -12.88 9.17
CA TRP A 156 15.50 -11.82 9.64
C TRP A 156 16.71 -12.33 10.45
N LEU A 157 16.46 -13.06 11.54
CA LEU A 157 17.48 -13.40 12.54
C LEU A 157 18.41 -14.53 12.10
N ILE A 158 17.91 -15.48 11.32
CA ILE A 158 18.67 -16.67 10.92
C ILE A 158 19.16 -16.55 9.49
N GLU A 159 18.31 -16.10 8.57
CA GLU A 159 18.69 -15.98 7.16
C GLU A 159 19.31 -14.60 6.83
N GLY A 160 19.29 -13.64 7.77
CA GLY A 160 19.86 -12.31 7.58
C GLY A 160 19.13 -11.46 6.54
N ARG A 161 17.84 -11.73 6.29
CA ARG A 161 17.00 -11.07 5.27
C ARG A 161 16.00 -10.13 5.97
N PRO A 162 16.33 -8.85 6.19
CA PRO A 162 15.52 -7.97 7.03
C PRO A 162 14.23 -7.48 6.36
N ARG A 163 14.07 -7.64 5.04
CA ARG A 163 12.96 -7.05 4.27
C ARG A 163 11.58 -7.36 4.85
N ALA A 164 11.32 -8.62 5.15
CA ALA A 164 10.03 -9.04 5.70
C ALA A 164 9.77 -8.41 7.07
N ALA A 165 10.82 -8.30 7.91
CA ALA A 165 10.73 -7.67 9.23
C ALA A 165 10.50 -6.15 9.12
N ILE A 166 11.22 -5.45 8.22
CA ILE A 166 11.01 -4.02 7.96
C ILE A 166 9.61 -3.76 7.43
N SER A 167 9.13 -4.62 6.53
CA SER A 167 7.76 -4.55 5.98
C SER A 167 6.72 -4.69 7.10
N ALA A 168 6.90 -5.68 7.98
CA ALA A 168 6.02 -5.90 9.11
C ALA A 168 6.04 -4.72 10.09
N LEU A 169 7.23 -4.15 10.36
CA LEU A 169 7.39 -2.97 11.20
C LEU A 169 6.60 -1.78 10.65
N PHE A 170 6.84 -1.41 9.39
CA PHE A 170 6.12 -0.31 8.74
C PHE A 170 4.61 -0.56 8.76
N MET A 171 4.18 -1.77 8.42
CA MET A 171 2.78 -2.15 8.38
C MET A 171 2.09 -2.02 9.74
N PHE A 172 2.66 -2.61 10.81
CA PHE A 172 2.05 -2.56 12.13
C PHE A 172 2.10 -1.16 12.75
N THR A 173 3.16 -0.38 12.51
CA THR A 173 3.22 1.01 12.94
C THR A 173 2.14 1.85 12.28
N CYS A 174 2.00 1.78 10.94
CA CYS A 174 0.95 2.50 10.23
C CYS A 174 -0.45 2.03 10.63
N ARG A 175 -0.66 0.72 10.82
CA ARG A 175 -1.91 0.17 11.35
C ARG A 175 -2.25 0.77 12.71
N GLY A 176 -1.28 0.84 13.63
CA GLY A 176 -1.47 1.43 14.95
C GLY A 176 -1.85 2.91 14.88
N ILE A 177 -1.17 3.70 14.04
CA ILE A 177 -1.48 5.12 13.84
C ILE A 177 -2.91 5.29 13.31
N LEU A 178 -3.28 4.56 12.25
CA LEU A 178 -4.61 4.64 11.65
C LEU A 178 -5.70 4.16 12.60
N GLY A 179 -5.49 3.05 13.31
CA GLY A 179 -6.44 2.52 14.27
C GLY A 179 -6.65 3.43 15.49
N CYS A 180 -5.62 4.18 15.90
CA CYS A 180 -5.77 5.23 16.91
C CYS A 180 -6.46 6.48 16.36
N SER A 181 -6.25 6.81 15.09
CA SER A 181 -6.81 8.00 14.44
C SER A 181 -8.29 7.81 14.05
N THR A 182 -8.70 6.57 13.78
CA THR A 182 -10.07 6.23 13.39
C THR A 182 -10.39 4.82 13.88
N GLN A 183 -11.29 4.73 14.85
CA GLN A 183 -11.78 3.46 15.36
C GLN A 183 -13.10 3.10 14.69
N LEU A 184 -13.13 1.96 14.00
CA LEU A 184 -14.37 1.40 13.48
C LEU A 184 -15.14 0.70 14.61
N PRO A 185 -16.49 0.76 14.59
CA PRO A 185 -17.29 0.03 15.56
C PRO A 185 -17.12 -1.48 15.35
N LEU A 186 -17.04 -2.22 16.47
CA LEU A 186 -17.08 -3.68 16.44
C LEU A 186 -18.39 -4.13 15.78
N PRO A 187 -18.35 -4.99 14.75
CA PRO A 187 -19.56 -5.45 14.07
C PRO A 187 -20.58 -6.10 15.03
N GLN A 188 -21.85 -5.85 14.76
CA GLN A 188 -22.94 -6.53 15.49
C GLN A 188 -22.87 -8.03 15.24
N GLY A 189 -22.95 -8.81 16.33
CA GLY A 189 -22.84 -10.27 16.27
C GLY A 189 -21.40 -10.79 16.20
N PHE A 190 -20.39 -10.00 16.59
CA PHE A 190 -19.02 -10.50 16.70
C PHE A 190 -18.93 -11.78 17.55
N LEU A 191 -18.36 -12.83 16.99
CA LEU A 191 -18.14 -14.13 17.63
C LEU A 191 -16.67 -14.26 18.06
N GLY A 192 -16.33 -13.64 19.19
CA GLY A 192 -15.01 -13.77 19.78
C GLY A 192 -14.78 -15.15 20.43
N SER A 193 -13.52 -15.56 20.51
CA SER A 193 -13.07 -16.70 21.29
C SER A 193 -11.89 -16.28 22.19
N GLY A 194 -11.76 -16.86 23.38
CA GLY A 194 -10.66 -16.55 24.30
C GLY A 194 -9.27 -16.88 23.76
N VAL A 195 -9.20 -17.68 22.69
CA VAL A 195 -7.95 -18.05 21.99
C VAL A 195 -7.70 -17.24 20.72
N ASP A 196 -8.57 -16.28 20.37
CA ASP A 196 -8.35 -15.38 19.23
C ASP A 196 -7.12 -14.51 19.45
N PHE A 197 -6.34 -14.23 18.41
CA PHE A 197 -5.26 -13.26 18.49
C PHE A 197 -5.74 -11.86 18.08
N PRO A 198 -5.48 -10.79 18.88
CA PRO A 198 -4.77 -10.77 20.16
C PRO A 198 -5.53 -11.50 21.27
N VAL A 199 -4.80 -12.29 22.08
CA VAL A 199 -5.35 -13.22 23.08
C VAL A 199 -6.04 -12.49 24.23
N GLY A 200 -7.19 -13.04 24.63
CA GLY A 200 -8.12 -12.40 25.56
C GLY A 200 -9.08 -11.49 24.80
N ASN A 201 -10.27 -11.28 25.33
CA ASN A 201 -11.27 -10.35 24.77
C ASN A 201 -10.82 -8.88 24.91
N VAL A 202 -9.63 -8.56 24.39
CA VAL A 202 -8.99 -7.25 24.45
C VAL A 202 -9.38 -6.41 23.25
N SER A 203 -9.34 -5.09 23.40
CA SER A 203 -9.55 -4.17 22.29
C SER A 203 -8.48 -4.39 21.22
N PHE A 204 -8.89 -4.38 19.95
CA PHE A 204 -8.00 -4.57 18.82
C PHE A 204 -8.33 -3.58 17.70
N PHE A 205 -7.35 -3.31 16.84
CA PHE A 205 -7.55 -2.46 15.67
C PHE A 205 -8.22 -3.24 14.54
N LEU A 206 -9.42 -2.85 14.14
CA LEU A 206 -10.12 -3.42 12.99
C LEU A 206 -9.44 -2.99 11.68
N PHE A 207 -9.24 -1.69 11.47
CA PHE A 207 -8.70 -1.18 10.22
C PHE A 207 -7.19 -1.02 10.26
N PHE A 208 -6.42 -1.50 9.28
CA PHE A 208 -6.74 -2.60 8.35
C PHE A 208 -6.29 -3.95 8.95
N SER A 209 -6.61 -5.08 8.31
CA SER A 209 -6.28 -6.40 8.86
C SER A 209 -4.78 -6.72 8.76
N GLY A 210 -4.09 -6.70 9.91
CA GLY A 210 -2.68 -7.11 9.98
C GLY A 210 -2.47 -8.62 9.89
N HIS A 211 -3.52 -9.42 10.15
CA HIS A 211 -3.54 -10.86 9.89
C HIS A 211 -3.31 -11.14 8.40
N VAL A 212 -4.08 -10.45 7.56
CA VAL A 212 -3.95 -10.57 6.10
C VAL A 212 -2.64 -9.97 5.63
N ALA A 213 -2.28 -8.78 6.11
CA ALA A 213 -1.07 -8.10 5.69
C ALA A 213 0.22 -8.87 6.06
N GLY A 214 0.29 -9.41 7.28
CA GLY A 214 1.44 -10.20 7.76
C GLY A 214 1.65 -11.47 6.94
N SER A 215 0.56 -12.18 6.62
CA SER A 215 0.60 -13.35 5.76
C SER A 215 1.07 -13.02 4.33
N VAL A 216 0.59 -11.92 3.76
CA VAL A 216 1.03 -11.43 2.44
C VAL A 216 2.53 -11.11 2.44
N ILE A 217 3.02 -10.40 3.46
CA ILE A 217 4.45 -10.08 3.59
C ILE A 217 5.28 -11.36 3.64
N ALA A 218 4.90 -12.33 4.47
CA ALA A 218 5.58 -13.61 4.57
C ALA A 218 5.58 -14.36 3.22
N SER A 219 4.42 -14.44 2.56
CA SER A 219 4.26 -15.14 1.29
C SER A 219 5.03 -14.48 0.13
N LEU A 220 5.03 -13.15 0.04
CA LEU A 220 5.85 -12.42 -0.94
C LEU A 220 7.34 -12.67 -0.73
N ASP A 221 7.77 -12.78 0.53
CA ASP A 221 9.16 -13.12 0.85
C ASP A 221 9.53 -14.55 0.46
N MET A 222 8.64 -15.51 0.73
CA MET A 222 8.81 -16.91 0.30
C MET A 222 8.95 -17.03 -1.22
N ARG A 223 8.14 -16.28 -1.98
CA ARG A 223 8.21 -16.25 -3.45
C ARG A 223 9.54 -15.72 -3.95
N ARG A 224 10.09 -14.68 -3.33
CA ARG A 224 11.43 -14.17 -3.66
C ARG A 224 12.52 -15.22 -3.46
N MET A 225 12.34 -16.09 -2.47
CA MET A 225 13.25 -17.21 -2.18
C MET A 225 12.90 -18.49 -2.96
N GLN A 226 12.00 -18.42 -3.94
CA GLN A 226 11.52 -19.57 -4.71
C GLN A 226 10.90 -20.71 -3.87
N ARG A 227 10.42 -20.40 -2.65
CA ARG A 227 9.70 -21.34 -1.78
C ARG A 227 8.21 -21.34 -2.11
N TRP A 228 7.87 -21.67 -3.36
CA TRP A 228 6.54 -21.51 -3.92
C TRP A 228 5.46 -22.30 -3.19
N GLU A 229 5.74 -23.55 -2.83
CA GLU A 229 4.80 -24.41 -2.08
C GLU A 229 4.39 -23.79 -0.74
N LEU A 230 5.38 -23.24 -0.01
CA LEU A 230 5.14 -22.58 1.26
C LEU A 230 4.35 -21.29 1.08
N ALA A 231 4.65 -20.51 0.04
CA ALA A 231 3.91 -19.30 -0.32
C ALA A 231 2.45 -19.62 -0.65
N TRP A 232 2.19 -20.65 -1.45
CA TRP A 232 0.84 -21.10 -1.78
C TRP A 232 0.07 -21.58 -0.55
N THR A 233 0.75 -22.31 0.34
CA THR A 233 0.18 -22.74 1.61
C THR A 233 -0.23 -21.53 2.46
N PHE A 234 0.65 -20.54 2.58
CA PHE A 234 0.35 -19.31 3.32
C PHE A 234 -0.82 -18.55 2.71
N ASP A 235 -0.89 -18.43 1.38
CA ASP A 235 -2.00 -17.77 0.71
C ASP A 235 -3.33 -18.50 0.93
N ALA A 236 -3.33 -19.84 0.84
CA ALA A 236 -4.53 -20.64 1.11
C ALA A 236 -5.00 -20.49 2.57
N LEU A 237 -4.08 -20.57 3.53
CA LEU A 237 -4.37 -20.33 4.94
C LEU A 237 -4.84 -18.89 5.20
N ASN A 238 -4.33 -17.91 4.45
CA ASN A 238 -4.76 -16.52 4.55
C ASN A 238 -6.19 -16.33 4.05
N VAL A 239 -6.58 -17.00 2.97
CA VAL A 239 -7.96 -17.01 2.48
C VAL A 239 -8.89 -17.63 3.51
N LEU A 240 -8.52 -18.77 4.10
CA LEU A 240 -9.32 -19.40 5.16
C LEU A 240 -9.44 -18.49 6.39
N GLN A 241 -8.33 -17.87 6.79
CA GLN A 241 -8.29 -16.89 7.88
C GLN A 241 -9.22 -15.70 7.59
N ALA A 242 -9.19 -15.14 6.38
CA ALA A 242 -10.05 -14.05 5.94
C ALA A 242 -11.54 -14.44 5.94
N VAL A 243 -11.88 -15.62 5.41
CA VAL A 243 -13.25 -16.16 5.42
C VAL A 243 -13.76 -16.32 6.85
N ARG A 244 -12.93 -16.85 7.75
CA ARG A 244 -13.29 -16.97 9.16
C ARG A 244 -13.50 -15.61 9.81
N LEU A 245 -12.60 -14.64 9.58
CA LEU A 245 -12.72 -13.27 10.12
C LEU A 245 -13.99 -12.57 9.63
N LEU A 246 -14.43 -12.81 8.38
CA LEU A 246 -15.74 -12.36 7.90
C LEU A 246 -16.89 -13.10 8.59
N GLY A 247 -16.81 -14.43 8.68
CA GLY A 247 -17.85 -15.27 9.28
C GLY A 247 -18.06 -14.99 10.77
N THR A 248 -17.01 -14.67 11.52
CA THR A 248 -17.10 -14.27 12.94
C THR A 248 -17.41 -12.80 13.13
N ARG A 249 -17.53 -12.02 12.04
CA ARG A 249 -17.68 -10.57 12.06
C ARG A 249 -16.53 -9.87 12.79
N GLY A 250 -15.33 -10.45 12.72
CA GLY A 250 -14.11 -9.93 13.33
C GLY A 250 -13.38 -8.88 12.50
N HIS A 251 -13.67 -8.77 11.21
CA HIS A 251 -13.17 -7.71 10.33
C HIS A 251 -14.19 -7.40 9.24
N TYR A 252 -14.29 -6.14 8.86
CA TYR A 252 -15.01 -5.75 7.64
C TYR A 252 -14.24 -6.22 6.40
N THR A 253 -14.94 -6.40 5.29
CA THR A 253 -14.37 -6.72 3.97
C THR A 253 -13.30 -5.71 3.57
N ILE A 254 -13.53 -4.42 3.86
CA ILE A 254 -12.57 -3.35 3.58
C ILE A 254 -11.27 -3.52 4.39
N ASP A 255 -11.36 -3.99 5.64
CA ASP A 255 -10.17 -4.23 6.46
C ASP A 255 -9.27 -5.30 5.83
N LEU A 256 -9.87 -6.35 5.28
CA LEU A 256 -9.16 -7.47 4.65
C LEU A 256 -8.56 -7.04 3.30
N ALA A 257 -9.33 -6.33 2.48
CA ALA A 257 -8.88 -5.82 1.19
C ALA A 257 -7.72 -4.81 1.34
N VAL A 258 -7.86 -3.86 2.27
CA VAL A 258 -6.78 -2.92 2.57
C VAL A 258 -5.61 -3.64 3.25
N GLY A 259 -5.85 -4.67 4.05
CA GLY A 259 -4.78 -5.52 4.62
C GLY A 259 -3.93 -6.19 3.54
N LEU A 260 -4.57 -6.75 2.50
CA LEU A 260 -3.87 -7.30 1.34
C LEU A 260 -3.01 -6.24 0.64
N GLY A 261 -3.61 -5.09 0.33
CA GLY A 261 -2.92 -3.96 -0.30
C GLY A 261 -1.76 -3.42 0.54
N ALA A 262 -1.95 -3.31 1.85
CA ALA A 262 -0.93 -2.88 2.80
C ALA A 262 0.26 -3.84 2.81
N GLY A 263 0.03 -5.16 2.81
CA GLY A 263 1.11 -6.15 2.74
C GLY A 263 2.00 -5.95 1.50
N ILE A 264 1.38 -5.73 0.33
CA ILE A 264 2.10 -5.45 -0.92
C ILE A 264 2.83 -4.10 -0.87
N LEU A 265 2.14 -3.06 -0.40
CA LEU A 265 2.68 -1.70 -0.33
C LEU A 265 3.91 -1.64 0.59
N PHE A 266 3.80 -2.18 1.80
CA PHE A 266 4.90 -2.14 2.77
C PHE A 266 6.06 -3.06 2.37
N ASP A 267 5.79 -4.18 1.68
CA ASP A 267 6.83 -4.99 1.07
C ASP A 267 7.61 -4.23 -0.02
N HIS A 268 6.90 -3.44 -0.84
CA HIS A 268 7.52 -2.59 -1.85
C HIS A 268 8.35 -1.46 -1.21
N LEU A 269 7.80 -0.78 -0.20
CA LEU A 269 8.49 0.29 0.53
C LEU A 269 9.75 -0.22 1.24
N ALA A 270 9.69 -1.39 1.90
CA ALA A 270 10.85 -2.02 2.50
C ALA A 270 11.91 -2.37 1.45
N GLY A 271 11.51 -2.87 0.29
CA GLY A 271 12.41 -3.13 -0.83
C GLY A 271 13.13 -1.87 -1.33
N ASN A 272 12.43 -0.74 -1.42
CA ASN A 272 13.04 0.54 -1.82
C ASN A 272 13.96 1.10 -0.74
N TYR A 273 13.60 0.92 0.54
CA TYR A 273 14.42 1.31 1.68
C TYR A 273 15.76 0.55 1.66
N GLU A 274 15.74 -0.78 1.51
CA GLU A 274 16.95 -1.59 1.44
C GLU A 274 17.85 -1.21 0.26
N LYS A 275 17.27 -1.04 -0.94
CA LYS A 275 18.02 -0.62 -2.12
C LYS A 275 18.73 0.71 -1.90
N SER A 276 18.00 1.70 -1.37
CA SER A 276 18.55 3.03 -1.11
C SER A 276 19.69 3.01 -0.09
N HIS A 277 19.58 2.17 0.94
CA HIS A 277 20.61 2.03 1.97
C HIS A 277 21.85 1.30 1.46
N ARG A 278 21.68 0.32 0.58
CA ARG A 278 22.79 -0.38 -0.07
C ARG A 278 23.60 0.54 -0.98
N THR A 279 22.91 1.33 -1.81
CA THR A 279 23.56 2.31 -2.72
C THR A 279 24.33 3.40 -1.95
N ARG A 280 23.77 3.87 -0.83
CA ARG A 280 24.49 4.84 0.04
C ARG A 280 25.70 4.22 0.74
N GLY A 281 25.58 2.98 1.22
CA GLY A 281 26.70 2.26 1.84
C GLY A 281 27.87 2.04 0.87
N THR A 282 27.59 1.67 -0.38
CA THR A 282 28.63 1.53 -1.42
C THR A 282 29.28 2.86 -1.79
N ALA A 283 28.50 3.96 -1.86
CA ALA A 283 29.03 5.29 -2.19
C ALA A 283 29.91 5.88 -1.07
N LEU A 284 29.62 5.56 0.19
CA LEU A 284 30.47 5.98 1.33
C LEU A 284 31.77 5.17 1.37
N HIS A 285 31.73 3.88 1.03
CA HIS A 285 32.94 3.05 0.96
C HIS A 285 33.87 3.47 -0.19
N SER A 286 33.32 3.88 -1.34
CA SER A 286 34.11 4.37 -2.47
C SER A 286 34.72 5.76 -2.24
N ASN A 287 34.14 6.57 -1.34
CA ASN A 287 34.64 7.91 -1.02
C ASN A 287 35.58 7.93 0.21
N GLY A 288 35.77 6.79 0.88
CA GLY A 288 36.68 6.64 2.02
C GLY A 288 38.04 6.01 1.67
N GLU A 289 38.27 5.64 0.41
CA GLU A 289 39.53 5.05 -0.10
C GLU A 289 40.32 6.05 -0.96
N CYS A 290 40.36 7.33 -0.56
CA CYS A 290 41.19 8.35 -1.23
C CYS A 290 42.13 9.05 -0.24
#